data_AF-A7HUS9-F1
#
_entry.id   AF-A7HUS9-F1
#
_cell.length_a   1.000
_cell.length_b   1.000
_cell.length_c   1.000
_cell.angle_alpha   90.00
_cell.angle_beta   90.00
_cell.angle_gamma   90.00
#
_symmetry.space_group_name_H-M   'P 1'
#
loop_
_entity.id
_entity.type
_entity.pdbx_description
1 polymer ?
#
loop_
_entity_poly.entity_id
_entity_poly.type
_entity_poly.pdbx_seq_one_letter_code
_entity_poly.pdbx_strand_id
1 'polypeptide(L)'
;MLHSVGRSMSSRLWYPQLDVYDAIRRIGGLLSFWSTDAAPSPERLFIADFYLANPPLLHKTHMTREVRKEFTGLGIPRPEKAFISYPSPPILFQKMDEVQRQAFRTLTGKGLIDLPKLEKGAVAASAAGFELFEDRFVPLFGDAESQVAKFIARSFALADTDIGALRRSTGLRRVVR
;
A
#
# COMPACT_ATOMS: atom_id res chain seq x y z
N MET A 1 -3.05 -44.43 26.11
CA MET A 1 -3.72 -43.34 25.38
C MET A 1 -3.02 -42.03 25.72
N LEU A 2 -2.12 -41.58 24.85
CA LEU A 2 -1.44 -40.28 24.98
C LEU A 2 -1.97 -39.39 23.85
N HIS A 3 -2.72 -38.34 24.22
CA HIS A 3 -3.09 -37.28 23.30
C HIS A 3 -1.83 -36.48 22.95
N SER A 4 -1.24 -36.77 21.79
CA SER A 4 -0.28 -35.89 21.15
C SER A 4 -1.03 -34.67 20.62
N VAL A 5 -0.99 -33.58 21.40
CA VAL A 5 -1.34 -32.23 20.95
C VAL A 5 -0.47 -31.91 19.75
N GLY A 6 -1.06 -31.95 18.56
CA GLY A 6 -0.44 -31.42 17.35
C GLY A 6 -0.21 -29.93 17.56
N ARG A 7 1.00 -29.55 17.98
CA ARG A 7 1.50 -28.19 17.82
C ARG A 7 1.46 -27.91 16.32
N SER A 8 0.43 -27.18 15.90
CA SER A 8 0.45 -26.46 14.62
C SER A 8 1.80 -25.77 14.53
N MET A 9 2.64 -26.23 13.59
CA MET A 9 3.84 -25.50 13.23
C MET A 9 3.36 -24.16 12.68
N SER A 10 3.36 -23.14 13.54
CA SER A 10 3.27 -21.76 13.12
C SER A 10 4.53 -21.47 12.32
N SER A 11 4.49 -21.76 11.01
CA SER A 11 5.46 -21.22 10.07
C SER A 11 5.39 -19.72 10.25
N ARG A 12 6.46 -19.11 10.79
CA ARG A 12 6.63 -17.65 10.75
C ARG A 12 6.75 -17.27 9.28
N LEU A 13 5.61 -16.92 8.72
CA LEU A 13 5.53 -16.37 7.39
C LEU A 13 6.29 -15.04 7.43
N TRP A 14 7.37 -14.92 6.67
CA TRP A 14 7.97 -13.63 6.41
C TRP A 14 6.95 -12.83 5.63
N TYR A 15 6.35 -11.82 6.26
CA TYR A 15 5.44 -10.90 5.62
C TYR A 15 6.28 -9.71 5.16
N PRO A 16 6.61 -9.55 3.86
CA PRO A 16 7.35 -8.37 3.38
C PRO A 16 6.64 -7.06 3.75
N GLN A 17 5.33 -7.12 3.95
CA GLN A 17 4.54 -5.97 4.41
C GLN A 17 4.88 -5.49 5.84
N LEU A 18 5.60 -6.27 6.65
CA LEU A 18 6.06 -5.88 7.98
C LEU A 18 7.54 -5.43 8.01
N ASP A 19 8.19 -5.36 6.86
CA ASP A 19 9.54 -4.80 6.71
C ASP A 19 9.46 -3.29 6.45
N VAL A 20 10.14 -2.51 7.30
CA VAL A 20 10.20 -1.05 7.20
C VAL A 20 10.98 -0.62 5.95
N TYR A 21 12.04 -1.32 5.57
CA TYR A 21 12.82 -0.95 4.38
C TYR A 21 12.03 -1.17 3.10
N ASP A 22 11.30 -2.30 3.02
CA ASP A 22 10.41 -2.54 1.91
C ASP A 22 9.24 -1.54 1.89
N ALA A 23 8.69 -1.17 3.05
CA ALA A 23 7.68 -0.11 3.14
C ALA A 23 8.23 1.27 2.69
N ILE A 24 9.48 1.61 2.98
CA ILE A 24 10.15 2.83 2.47
C ILE A 24 10.20 2.78 0.94
N ARG A 25 10.66 1.66 0.37
CA ARG A 25 10.75 1.45 -1.08
C ARG A 25 9.38 1.57 -1.75
N ARG A 26 8.38 0.86 -1.21
CA ARG A 26 7.01 0.85 -1.72
C ARG A 26 6.37 2.23 -1.64
N ILE A 27 6.42 2.92 -0.50
CA ILE A 27 5.83 4.26 -0.32
C ILE A 27 6.50 5.28 -1.25
N GLY A 28 7.83 5.28 -1.34
CA GLY A 28 8.56 6.19 -2.25
C GLY A 28 8.26 5.91 -3.72
N GLY A 29 8.34 4.65 -4.15
CA GLY A 29 8.01 4.26 -5.52
C GLY A 29 6.53 4.49 -5.87
N LEU A 30 5.63 4.36 -4.90
CA LEU A 30 4.23 4.74 -5.04
C LEU A 30 4.09 6.23 -5.39
N LEU A 31 4.74 7.12 -4.64
CA LEU A 31 4.71 8.58 -4.86
C LEU A 31 5.19 8.98 -6.26
N SER A 32 6.13 8.25 -6.85
CA SER A 32 6.57 8.41 -8.25
C SER A 32 5.45 8.21 -9.28
N PHE A 33 4.41 7.43 -8.96
CA PHE A 33 3.31 7.17 -9.88
C PHE A 33 2.12 8.12 -9.71
N TRP A 34 2.06 8.93 -8.64
CA TRP A 34 1.06 9.98 -8.50
C TRP A 34 1.37 11.18 -9.38
N SER A 35 0.34 11.80 -9.93
CA SER A 35 0.49 13.11 -10.56
C SER A 35 0.71 14.19 -9.48
N THR A 36 1.46 15.23 -9.84
CA THR A 36 1.72 16.38 -8.98
C THR A 36 0.45 17.09 -8.52
N ASP A 37 -0.60 17.05 -9.35
CA ASP A 37 -1.89 17.71 -9.10
C ASP A 37 -2.88 16.86 -8.30
N ALA A 38 -2.58 15.57 -8.11
CA ALA A 38 -3.44 14.63 -7.38
C ALA A 38 -2.70 13.98 -6.20
N ALA A 39 -1.79 14.73 -5.57
CA ALA A 39 -1.01 14.26 -4.43
C ALA A 39 -1.92 13.66 -3.33
N PRO A 40 -1.63 12.45 -2.84
CA PRO A 40 -2.49 11.77 -1.87
C PRO A 40 -2.38 12.41 -0.49
N SER A 41 -3.42 12.27 0.34
CA SER A 41 -3.26 12.47 1.78
C SER A 41 -2.41 11.34 2.38
N PRO A 42 -1.82 11.52 3.58
CA PRO A 42 -1.06 10.45 4.23
C PRO A 42 -1.86 9.15 4.37
N GLU A 43 -3.14 9.25 4.74
CA GLU A 43 -3.99 8.06 4.87
C GLU A 43 -4.25 7.36 3.53
N ARG A 44 -4.48 8.12 2.46
CA ARG A 44 -4.65 7.56 1.11
C ARG A 44 -3.39 6.82 0.66
N LEU A 45 -2.22 7.41 0.93
CA LEU A 45 -0.93 6.78 0.65
C LEU A 45 -0.72 5.49 1.44
N PHE A 46 -1.15 5.45 2.70
CA PHE A 46 -1.07 4.23 3.51
C PHE A 46 -2.02 3.12 3.05
N ILE A 47 -3.24 3.47 2.63
CA ILE A 47 -4.17 2.53 1.99
C ILE A 47 -3.57 1.97 0.70
N ALA A 48 -2.93 2.83 -0.09
CA ALA A 48 -2.25 2.41 -1.32
C ALA A 48 -1.07 1.47 -1.05
N ASP A 49 -0.18 1.79 -0.10
CA ASP A 49 0.91 0.90 0.30
C ASP A 49 0.40 -0.45 0.80
N PHE A 50 -0.70 -0.46 1.56
CA PHE A 50 -1.34 -1.69 2.00
C PHE A 50 -1.74 -2.61 0.84
N TYR A 51 -2.36 -2.04 -0.20
CA TYR A 51 -2.78 -2.82 -1.38
C TYR A 51 -1.62 -3.17 -2.31
N LEU A 52 -0.56 -2.36 -2.37
CA LEU A 52 0.66 -2.73 -3.10
C LEU A 52 1.35 -3.93 -2.42
N ALA A 53 1.39 -3.93 -1.09
CA ALA A 53 1.94 -5.04 -0.31
C ALA A 53 1.02 -6.28 -0.30
N ASN A 54 -0.27 -6.11 -0.58
CA ASN A 54 -1.27 -7.19 -0.58
C ASN A 54 -2.23 -7.12 -1.78
N PRO A 55 -1.74 -7.21 -3.04
CA PRO A 55 -2.58 -7.00 -4.23
C PRO A 55 -3.82 -7.89 -4.32
N PRO A 56 -3.79 -9.19 -3.91
CA PRO A 56 -4.99 -10.02 -3.94
C PRO A 56 -6.16 -9.46 -3.13
N LEU A 57 -5.91 -8.68 -2.08
CA LEU A 57 -6.97 -8.10 -1.25
C LEU A 57 -7.79 -7.02 -1.98
N LEU A 58 -7.32 -6.51 -3.12
CA LEU A 58 -8.11 -5.65 -4.01
C LEU A 58 -9.38 -6.34 -4.53
N HIS A 59 -9.41 -7.67 -4.61
CA HIS A 59 -10.64 -8.43 -4.95
C HIS A 59 -11.76 -8.21 -3.93
N LYS A 60 -11.43 -7.82 -2.69
CA LYS A 60 -12.39 -7.63 -1.59
C LYS A 60 -12.90 -6.19 -1.47
N THR A 61 -12.45 -5.28 -2.33
CA THR A 61 -12.90 -3.88 -2.31
C THR A 61 -14.10 -3.66 -3.23
N HIS A 62 -14.81 -2.57 -3.00
CA HIS A 62 -15.76 -2.04 -3.97
C HIS A 62 -15.03 -1.16 -4.98
N MET A 63 -15.33 -1.36 -6.27
CA MET A 63 -14.74 -0.61 -7.38
C MET A 63 -15.85 -0.28 -8.38
N THR A 64 -15.73 0.84 -9.09
CA THR A 64 -16.55 1.10 -10.27
C THR A 64 -16.26 0.06 -11.36
N ARG A 65 -17.12 -0.03 -12.37
CA ARG A 65 -16.97 -0.99 -13.47
C ARG A 65 -15.67 -0.77 -14.23
N GLU A 66 -15.31 0.49 -14.45
CA GLU A 66 -14.14 0.93 -15.19
C GLU A 66 -12.86 0.52 -14.44
N VAL A 67 -12.78 0.85 -13.14
CA VAL A 67 -11.65 0.46 -12.28
C VAL A 67 -11.55 -1.06 -12.15
N ARG A 68 -12.69 -1.76 -12.05
CA ARG A 68 -12.71 -3.23 -11.98
C ARG A 68 -12.19 -3.89 -13.26
N LYS A 69 -12.49 -3.30 -14.43
CA LYS A 69 -11.98 -3.80 -15.72
C LYS A 69 -10.47 -3.69 -15.79
N GLU A 70 -9.91 -2.54 -15.40
CA GLU A 70 -8.46 -2.33 -15.35
C GLU A 70 -7.78 -3.30 -14.38
N PHE A 71 -8.31 -3.43 -13.15
CA PHE A 71 -7.84 -4.40 -12.15
C PHE A 71 -7.80 -5.84 -12.69
N THR A 72 -8.85 -6.25 -13.39
CA THR A 72 -8.93 -7.60 -13.96
C THR A 72 -7.84 -7.84 -15.01
N GLY A 73 -7.47 -6.81 -15.76
CA GLY A 73 -6.37 -6.85 -16.73
C GLY A 73 -5.00 -7.11 -16.11
N LEU A 74 -4.82 -6.85 -14.81
CA LEU A 74 -3.57 -7.12 -14.09
C LEU A 74 -3.33 -8.61 -13.81
N GLY A 75 -4.33 -9.47 -13.99
CA GLY A 75 -4.18 -10.92 -13.79
C GLY A 75 -3.91 -11.35 -12.34
N ILE A 76 -4.16 -10.48 -11.34
CA ILE A 76 -3.89 -10.77 -9.93
C ILE A 76 -4.78 -11.94 -9.47
N PRO A 77 -4.21 -13.03 -8.90
CA PRO A 77 -4.99 -14.15 -8.41
C PRO A 77 -5.87 -13.74 -7.21
N ARG A 78 -7.01 -14.42 -7.08
CA ARG A 78 -7.89 -14.22 -5.92
C ARG A 78 -7.22 -14.69 -4.63
N PRO A 79 -7.51 -14.07 -3.47
CA PRO A 79 -6.93 -14.45 -2.18
C PRO A 79 -7.09 -15.94 -1.84
N GLU A 80 -8.19 -16.57 -2.25
CA GLU A 80 -8.49 -17.98 -1.96
C GLU A 80 -7.58 -18.94 -2.74
N LYS A 81 -6.95 -18.46 -3.83
CA LYS A 81 -5.97 -19.20 -4.61
C LYS A 81 -4.52 -18.90 -4.19
N ALA A 82 -4.33 -18.01 -3.22
CA ALA A 82 -3.00 -17.74 -2.68
C ALA A 82 -2.57 -18.90 -1.76
N PHE A 83 -1.27 -19.17 -1.73
CA PHE A 83 -0.67 -20.16 -0.82
C PHE A 83 -0.89 -19.82 0.67
N ILE A 84 -1.28 -18.58 0.97
CA ILE A 84 -1.34 -18.02 2.32
C ILE A 84 -2.77 -17.59 2.61
N SER A 85 -3.28 -17.96 3.79
CA SER A 85 -4.53 -17.39 4.29
C SER A 85 -4.28 -15.95 4.76
N TYR A 86 -4.99 -15.00 4.16
CA TYR A 86 -4.92 -13.61 4.59
C TYR A 86 -5.80 -13.37 5.82
N PRO A 87 -5.29 -12.70 6.87
CA PRO A 87 -6.16 -12.07 7.86
C PRO A 87 -7.17 -11.12 7.20
N SER A 88 -8.19 -10.69 7.95
CA SER A 88 -9.09 -9.66 7.43
C SER A 88 -8.28 -8.39 7.07
N PRO A 89 -8.63 -7.68 5.98
CA PRO A 89 -7.90 -6.48 5.58
C PRO A 89 -7.73 -5.45 6.70
N PRO A 90 -8.76 -5.15 7.54
CA PRO A 90 -8.59 -4.21 8.65
C PRO A 90 -7.54 -4.65 9.69
N ILE A 91 -7.50 -5.94 10.05
CA ILE A 91 -6.52 -6.47 11.01
C ILE A 91 -5.11 -6.34 10.44
N LEU A 92 -4.93 -6.71 9.17
CA LEU A 92 -3.62 -6.64 8.53
C LEU A 92 -3.15 -5.19 8.36
N PHE A 93 -4.06 -4.29 7.99
CA PHE A 93 -3.78 -2.86 7.88
C PHE A 93 -3.35 -2.27 9.23
N GLN A 94 -4.02 -2.66 10.32
CA GLN A 94 -3.62 -2.25 11.67
C GLN A 94 -2.23 -2.79 12.05
N LYS A 95 -1.90 -4.03 11.66
CA LYS A 95 -0.55 -4.60 11.88
C LYS A 95 0.55 -3.84 11.12
N MET A 96 0.22 -3.29 9.96
CA MET A 96 1.15 -2.49 9.16
C MET A 96 1.30 -1.05 9.66
N ASP A 97 0.46 -0.56 10.59
CA ASP A 97 0.41 0.85 10.96
C ASP A 97 1.77 1.41 11.41
N GLU A 98 2.45 0.73 12.35
CA GLU A 98 3.76 1.19 12.84
C GLU A 98 4.84 1.14 11.77
N VAL A 99 4.84 0.08 10.95
CA VAL A 99 5.82 -0.09 9.86
C VAL A 99 5.67 1.03 8.83
N GLN A 100 4.44 1.30 8.40
CA GLN A 100 4.12 2.39 7.47
C GLN A 100 4.44 3.76 8.07
N ARG A 101 4.15 3.99 9.36
CA ARG A 101 4.47 5.25 10.05
C ARG A 101 5.98 5.45 10.18
N GLN A 102 6.74 4.40 10.47
CA GLN A 102 8.18 4.47 10.57
C GLN A 102 8.82 4.74 9.20
N ALA A 103 8.36 4.05 8.16
CA ALA A 103 8.78 4.31 6.78
C ALA A 103 8.50 5.76 6.38
N PHE A 104 7.27 6.24 6.62
CA PHE A 104 6.87 7.62 6.32
C PHE A 104 7.72 8.65 7.07
N ARG A 105 7.88 8.48 8.40
CA ARG A 105 8.75 9.35 9.22
C ARG A 105 10.19 9.35 8.74
N THR A 106 10.70 8.21 8.26
CA THR A 106 12.06 8.10 7.72
C THR A 106 12.20 8.89 6.43
N LEU A 107 11.25 8.77 5.50
CA LEU A 107 11.23 9.54 4.25
C LEU A 107 11.15 11.05 4.53
N THR A 108 10.27 11.46 5.45
CA THR A 108 10.13 12.85 5.89
C THR A 108 11.41 13.37 6.56
N GLY A 109 11.96 12.63 7.52
CA GLY A 109 13.17 13.03 8.26
C GLY A 109 14.43 13.07 7.41
N LYS A 110 14.45 12.37 6.27
CA LYS A 110 15.53 12.45 5.27
C LYS A 110 15.30 13.55 4.22
N GLY A 111 14.24 14.35 4.35
CA GLY A 111 13.94 15.43 3.40
C GLY A 111 13.45 14.94 2.03
N LEU A 112 12.97 13.69 1.92
CA LEU A 112 12.49 13.11 0.66
C LEU A 112 11.01 13.42 0.39
N ILE A 113 10.32 14.00 1.38
CA ILE A 113 8.92 14.46 1.28
C ILE A 113 8.91 15.99 1.33
N ASP A 114 8.07 16.61 0.50
CA ASP A 114 7.80 18.04 0.49
C ASP A 114 7.02 18.44 1.76
N LEU A 115 7.72 19.09 2.71
CA LEU A 115 7.15 19.52 3.99
C LEU A 115 6.03 20.57 3.82
N PRO A 116 6.21 21.65 3.03
CA PRO A 116 5.13 22.61 2.77
C PRO A 116 3.82 21.98 2.24
N LYS A 117 3.90 20.96 1.38
CA LYS A 117 2.71 20.22 0.94
C LYS A 117 2.13 19.34 2.03
N LEU A 118 2.99 18.69 2.81
CA LEU A 118 2.58 17.82 3.92
C LEU A 118 1.80 18.60 5.00
N GLU A 119 2.25 19.81 5.33
CA GLU A 119 1.55 20.72 6.26
C GLU A 119 0.14 21.08 5.78
N LYS A 120 -0.09 21.06 4.46
CA LYS A 120 -1.41 21.26 3.83
C LYS A 120 -2.20 19.95 3.68
N GLY A 121 -1.70 18.84 4.22
CA GLY A 121 -2.36 17.53 4.19
C GLY A 121 -2.15 16.71 2.93
N ALA A 122 -1.21 17.10 2.06
CA ALA A 122 -0.88 16.39 0.82
C ALA A 122 0.56 15.87 0.83
N VAL A 123 0.78 14.62 0.44
CA VAL A 123 2.11 14.02 0.38
C VAL A 123 2.63 14.09 -1.04
N ALA A 124 3.76 14.74 -1.23
CA ALA A 124 4.50 14.67 -2.48
C ALA A 124 5.98 14.47 -2.20
N ALA A 125 6.71 13.94 -3.19
CA ALA A 125 8.16 13.89 -3.12
C ALA A 125 8.74 15.31 -3.15
N SER A 126 9.81 15.54 -2.40
CA SER A 126 10.69 16.70 -2.62
C SER A 126 11.47 16.51 -3.93
N ALA A 127 12.23 17.52 -4.38
CA ALA A 127 13.09 17.36 -5.56
C ALA A 127 14.07 16.18 -5.41
N ALA A 128 14.76 16.10 -4.27
CA ALA A 128 15.68 15.01 -3.95
C ALA A 128 14.95 13.66 -3.76
N GLY A 129 13.73 13.69 -3.20
CA GLY A 129 12.88 12.52 -3.09
C GLY A 129 12.51 11.97 -4.46
N PHE A 130 12.07 12.84 -5.37
CA PHE A 130 11.64 12.46 -6.72
C PHE A 130 12.77 11.80 -7.49
N GLU A 131 13.96 12.42 -7.52
CA GLU A 131 15.16 11.86 -8.14
C GLU A 131 15.48 10.47 -7.57
N LEU A 132 15.54 10.33 -6.24
CA LEU A 132 15.82 9.06 -5.60
C LEU A 132 14.76 7.99 -5.94
N PHE A 133 13.49 8.35 -5.92
CA PHE A 133 12.40 7.40 -6.13
C PHE A 133 12.38 6.91 -7.58
N GLU A 134 12.51 7.80 -8.56
CA GLU A 134 12.59 7.45 -9.98
C GLU A 134 13.85 6.62 -10.31
N ASP A 135 15.01 7.00 -9.78
CA ASP A 135 16.28 6.39 -10.19
C ASP A 135 16.64 5.13 -9.42
N ARG A 136 16.14 4.99 -8.18
CA ARG A 136 16.54 3.91 -7.27
C ARG A 136 15.40 3.05 -6.77
N PHE A 137 14.18 3.56 -6.64
CA PHE A 137 13.08 2.78 -6.05
C PHE A 137 12.22 2.14 -7.14
N VAL A 138 11.74 2.93 -8.11
CA VAL A 138 10.94 2.45 -9.23
C VAL A 138 11.63 1.33 -10.02
N PRO A 139 12.96 1.37 -10.30
CA PRO A 139 13.65 0.30 -11.02
C PRO A 139 13.73 -1.02 -10.24
N LEU A 140 13.51 -1.00 -8.92
CA LEU A 140 13.44 -2.22 -8.11
C LEU A 140 12.07 -2.90 -8.18
N PHE A 141 11.07 -2.26 -8.81
CA PHE A 141 9.76 -2.86 -9.00
C PHE A 141 9.84 -3.78 -10.21
N GLY A 142 9.51 -5.06 -10.02
CA GLY A 142 9.27 -5.95 -11.16
C GLY A 142 8.08 -5.48 -11.99
N ASP A 143 7.96 -5.95 -13.23
CA ASP A 143 6.90 -5.51 -14.16
C ASP A 143 5.49 -5.60 -13.56
N ALA A 144 5.18 -6.74 -12.92
CA ALA A 144 3.89 -6.94 -12.26
C ALA A 144 3.67 -5.95 -11.11
N GLU A 145 4.66 -5.74 -10.23
CA GLU A 145 4.56 -4.79 -9.13
C GLU A 145 4.39 -3.35 -9.64
N SER A 146 5.11 -2.97 -10.70
CA SER A 146 5.00 -1.67 -11.35
C SER A 146 3.61 -1.43 -11.93
N GLN A 147 3.02 -2.42 -12.61
CA GLN A 147 1.65 -2.34 -13.12
C GLN A 147 0.63 -2.17 -11.99
N VAL A 148 0.78 -2.91 -10.89
CA VAL A 148 -0.09 -2.78 -9.72
C VAL A 148 0.06 -1.41 -9.06
N ALA A 149 1.29 -0.92 -8.88
CA ALA A 149 1.54 0.39 -8.29
C ALA A 149 0.93 1.51 -9.12
N LYS A 150 1.06 1.45 -10.45
CA LYS A 150 0.43 2.42 -11.38
C LYS A 150 -1.10 2.37 -11.29
N PHE A 151 -1.70 1.17 -11.32
CA PHE A 151 -3.14 1.01 -11.15
C PHE A 151 -3.62 1.60 -9.81
N ILE A 152 -2.89 1.31 -8.72
CA ILE A 152 -3.24 1.82 -7.39
C ILE A 152 -3.17 3.34 -7.37
N ALA A 153 -2.06 3.93 -7.81
CA ALA A 153 -1.82 5.37 -7.72
C ALA A 153 -2.69 6.21 -8.67
N ARG A 154 -3.01 5.67 -9.86
CA ARG A 154 -3.65 6.44 -10.95
C ARG A 154 -5.13 6.15 -11.15
N SER A 155 -5.60 4.99 -10.70
CA SER A 155 -6.98 4.56 -10.94
C SER A 155 -7.70 4.27 -9.63
N PHE A 156 -7.22 3.28 -8.86
CA PHE A 156 -7.94 2.81 -7.68
C PHE A 156 -8.00 3.85 -6.57
N ALA A 157 -6.85 4.39 -6.16
CA ALA A 157 -6.78 5.37 -5.09
C ALA A 157 -7.24 6.76 -5.53
N LEU A 158 -7.51 7.01 -6.82
CA LEU A 158 -8.06 8.29 -7.30
C LEU A 158 -9.55 8.23 -7.63
N ALA A 159 -10.13 7.04 -7.78
CA ALA A 159 -11.55 6.86 -8.10
C ALA A 159 -12.49 7.56 -7.10
N ASP A 160 -12.08 7.59 -5.83
CA ASP A 160 -12.78 8.25 -4.75
C ASP A 160 -12.10 9.60 -4.43
N THR A 161 -12.74 10.73 -4.75
CA THR A 161 -12.20 12.07 -4.46
C THR A 161 -12.07 12.35 -2.97
N ASP A 162 -13.02 11.84 -2.18
CA ASP A 162 -13.05 11.93 -0.72
C ASP A 162 -12.39 10.71 -0.06
N ILE A 163 -11.61 10.94 1.00
CA ILE A 163 -11.02 9.87 1.82
C ILE A 163 -12.11 9.02 2.50
N GLY A 164 -13.25 9.63 2.86
CA GLY A 164 -14.39 8.91 3.42
C GLY A 164 -14.99 7.88 2.46
N ALA A 165 -15.05 8.20 1.17
CA ALA A 165 -15.45 7.25 0.13
C ALA A 165 -14.45 6.09 0.01
N LEU A 166 -13.15 6.38 -0.01
CA LEU A 166 -12.11 5.34 -0.05
C LEU A 166 -12.17 4.42 1.20
N ARG A 167 -12.44 4.97 2.39
CA ARG A 167 -12.65 4.17 3.61
C ARG A 167 -13.87 3.26 3.51
N ARG A 168 -14.95 3.70 2.86
CA ARG A 168 -16.16 2.87 2.65
C ARG A 168 -15.89 1.76 1.63
N SER A 169 -15.21 2.08 0.54
CA SER A 169 -14.92 1.10 -0.53
C SER A 169 -13.91 0.03 -0.10
N THR A 170 -13.03 0.36 0.85
CA THR A 170 -11.99 -0.55 1.36
C THR A 170 -12.28 -1.17 2.72
N GLY A 171 -13.13 -0.53 3.53
CA GLY A 171 -13.32 -0.87 4.94
C GLY A 171 -12.09 -0.57 5.82
N LEU A 172 -11.05 0.07 5.28
CA LEU A 172 -9.81 0.37 6.00
C LEU A 172 -9.91 1.71 6.71
N ARG A 173 -9.55 1.73 7.99
CA ARG A 173 -9.45 2.94 8.81
C ARG A 173 -8.30 2.77 9.78
N ARG A 174 -7.57 3.84 10.03
CA ARG A 174 -6.62 3.87 11.15
C ARG A 174 -7.37 4.25 12.43
N VAL A 175 -7.05 3.55 13.50
CA VAL A 175 -7.46 3.98 14.84
C VAL A 175 -6.59 5.18 15.19
N VAL A 176 -7.21 6.34 15.41
CA VAL A 176 -6.50 7.50 15.97
C VAL A 176 -6.15 7.11 17.41
N ARG A 177 -4.86 7.03 17.71
CA ARG A 177 -4.34 6.87 19.07
C ARG A 177 -3.93 8.23 19.60
#